data_AF-A0A0F9R2G5-F1
#
_entry.id   AF-A0A0F9R2G5-F1
#
_cell.length_a   1.000
_cell.length_b   1.000
_cell.length_c   1.000
_cell.angle_alpha   90.00
_cell.angle_beta   90.00
_cell.angle_gamma   90.00
#
_symmetry.space_group_name_H-M   'P 1'
#
loop_
_entity.id
_entity.type
_entity.pdbx_description
1 polymer ?
#
loop_
_entity_poly.entity_id
_entity_poly.type
_entity_poly.pdbx_seq_one_letter_code
_entity_poly.pdbx_strand_id
1 'polypeptide(L)'
;MNAQTEQAHKDLRNLLLNGRILVNGLSLTGNELGVIIQGEQLLFAKASQLDAANELLAKQKEPKEPKKKSNIVPIKQPEKK
;
A
#
# COMPACT_ATOMS: atom_id res chain seq x y z
N MET A 1 6.98 3.39 3.04
CA MET A 1 5.74 4.01 2.53
C MET A 1 6.12 5.17 1.61
N ASN A 2 5.53 5.25 0.42
CA ASN A 2 5.76 6.32 -0.56
C ASN A 2 5.03 7.61 -0.09
N ALA A 3 5.62 8.80 -0.30
CA ALA A 3 5.02 10.10 0.07
C ALA A 3 3.60 10.31 -0.50
N GLN A 4 3.32 9.80 -1.71
CA GLN A 4 1.99 9.80 -2.32
C GLN A 4 0.99 8.95 -1.53
N THR A 5 1.43 7.80 -1.00
CA THR A 5 0.60 6.95 -0.15
C THR A 5 0.33 7.65 1.18
N GLU A 6 1.34 8.26 1.81
CA GLU A 6 1.16 8.97 3.07
C GLU A 6 0.20 10.16 2.94
N GLN A 7 0.28 10.90 1.83
CA GLN A 7 -0.66 11.96 1.49
C GLN A 7 -2.08 11.41 1.28
N ALA A 8 -2.25 10.30 0.56
CA ALA A 8 -3.56 9.68 0.36
C ALA A 8 -4.22 9.22 1.67
N HIS A 9 -3.44 8.70 2.63
CA HIS A 9 -3.95 8.34 3.96
C HIS A 9 -4.38 9.58 4.75
N LYS A 10 -3.63 10.67 4.64
CA LYS A 10 -3.96 11.94 5.28
C LYS A 10 -5.24 12.53 4.70
N ASP A 11 -5.40 12.49 3.38
CA ASP A 11 -6.60 12.96 2.69
C ASP A 11 -7.82 12.09 3.03
N LEU A 12 -7.65 10.76 3.10
CA LEU A 12 -8.71 9.85 3.56
C LEU A 12 -9.11 10.13 5.01
N ARG A 13 -8.15 10.34 5.91
CA ARG A 13 -8.45 10.72 7.31
C ARG A 13 -9.21 12.03 7.39
N ASN A 14 -8.79 13.05 6.63
CA ASN A 14 -9.46 14.34 6.59
C ASN A 14 -10.90 14.21 6.05
N LEU A 15 -11.11 13.40 5.01
CA LEU A 15 -12.43 13.14 4.46
C LEU A 15 -13.35 12.46 5.48
N LEU A 16 -12.84 11.46 6.20
CA LEU A 16 -13.61 10.76 7.25
C LEU A 16 -13.94 11.69 8.43
N LEU A 17 -12.98 12.52 8.87
CA LEU A 17 -13.21 13.55 9.89
C LEU A 17 -14.28 14.56 9.47
N ASN A 18 -14.19 15.08 8.25
CA ASN A 18 -15.18 16.01 7.71
C ASN A 18 -16.56 15.33 7.57
N GLY A 19 -16.59 14.08 7.12
CA GLY A 19 -17.81 13.27 7.07
C GLY A 19 -18.44 13.09 8.44
N ARG A 20 -17.64 12.84 9.49
CA ARG A 20 -18.14 12.72 10.87
C ARG A 20 -18.71 14.03 11.40
N ILE A 21 -18.11 15.18 11.07
CA ILE A 21 -18.65 16.50 11.42
C ILE A 21 -20.02 16.71 10.76
N LEU A 22 -20.17 16.34 9.48
CA LEU A 22 -21.44 16.42 8.76
C LEU A 22 -22.50 15.50 9.39
N VAL A 23 -22.13 14.26 9.72
CA VAL A 23 -23.03 13.27 10.35
C VAL A 23 -23.50 13.74 11.72
N ASN A 24 -22.64 14.34 12.52
CA ASN A 24 -23.01 14.91 13.82
C ASN A 24 -23.94 16.13 13.70
N GLY A 25 -23.96 16.80 12.55
CA GLY A 25 -24.89 17.90 12.25
C GLY A 25 -26.29 17.45 11.81
N LEU A 26 -26.48 16.15 11.58
CA LEU A 26 -27.77 15.56 11.23
C LEU A 26 -28.52 15.14 12.49
N SER A 27 -29.84 15.34 12.51
CA SER A 27 -30.72 14.80 13.55
C SER A 27 -30.89 13.29 13.38
N LEU A 28 -29.83 12.54 13.71
CA LEU A 28 -29.79 11.08 13.64
C LEU A 28 -30.16 10.48 15.00
N THR A 29 -30.83 9.33 14.95
CA THR A 29 -30.98 8.49 16.13
C THR A 29 -29.63 7.89 16.54
N GLY A 30 -29.48 7.54 17.82
CA GLY A 30 -28.23 6.93 18.32
C GLY A 30 -27.82 5.66 17.55
N ASN A 31 -28.80 4.91 17.05
CA ASN A 31 -28.55 3.71 16.24
C ASN A 31 -27.95 4.06 14.86
N GLU A 32 -28.48 5.08 14.18
CA GLU A 32 -27.97 5.52 12.87
C GLU A 32 -26.54 6.06 12.99
N LEU A 33 -26.27 6.87 14.01
CA LEU A 33 -24.92 7.32 14.35
C LEU A 33 -23.97 6.14 14.60
N GLY A 34 -24.41 5.13 15.35
CA GLY A 34 -23.63 3.93 15.62
C GLY A 34 -23.25 3.15 14.36
N VAL A 35 -24.20 2.97 13.43
CA VAL A 35 -23.97 2.29 12.14
C VAL A 35 -22.96 3.06 11.28
N ILE A 36 -23.09 4.39 11.22
CA ILE A 36 -22.18 5.23 10.43
C ILE A 36 -20.75 5.19 10.98
N ILE A 37 -20.59 5.30 12.31
CA ILE A 37 -19.29 5.23 12.96
C ILE A 37 -18.64 3.86 12.75
N GLN A 38 -19.40 2.77 12.86
CA GLN A 38 -18.89 1.42 12.59
C GLN A 38 -18.45 1.25 11.13
N GLY A 39 -19.25 1.76 10.19
CA GLY A 39 -18.92 1.75 8.76
C GLY A 39 -17.63 2.52 8.46
N GLU A 40 -17.46 3.69 9.07
CA GLU A 40 -16.25 4.52 8.97
C GLU A 40 -15.00 3.77 9.42
N GLN A 41 -15.07 3.12 10.60
CA GLN A 41 -13.96 2.34 11.14
C GLN A 41 -13.59 1.15 10.25
N LEU A 42 -14.60 0.45 9.72
CA LEU A 42 -14.38 -0.69 8.83
C LEU A 42 -13.71 -0.26 7.52
N LEU A 43 -14.12 0.89 6.96
CA LEU A 43 -13.55 1.44 5.74
C LEU A 43 -12.07 1.80 5.94
N PHE A 44 -11.75 2.44 7.06
CA PHE A 44 -10.37 2.76 7.43
C PHE A 44 -9.51 1.51 7.60
N ALA A 45 -10.02 0.48 8.30
CA ALA A 45 -9.33 -0.78 8.49
C ALA A 45 -9.05 -1.49 7.15
N LYS A 46 -10.03 -1.52 6.24
CA LYS A 46 -9.87 -2.12 4.90
C LYS A 46 -8.85 -1.37 4.05
N ALA A 47 -8.85 -0.05 4.07
CA ALA A 47 -7.85 0.76 3.37
C ALA A 47 -6.44 0.42 3.87
N SER A 48 -6.23 0.43 5.20
CA SER A 48 -4.93 0.08 5.79
C SER A 48 -4.46 -1.34 5.44
N GLN A 49 -5.37 -2.30 5.34
CA GLN A 49 -5.04 -3.66 4.91
C GLN A 49 -4.63 -3.71 3.44
N LEU A 50 -5.32 -2.97 2.58
CA LEU A 50 -5.00 -2.87 1.16
C LEU A 50 -3.62 -2.26 0.94
N ASP A 51 -3.27 -1.21 1.70
CA ASP A 51 -1.95 -0.59 1.64
C ASP A 51 -0.84 -1.55 2.09
N ALA A 52 -1.06 -2.30 3.18
CA ALA A 52 -0.13 -3.33 3.63
C ALA A 52 0.05 -4.44 2.57
N ALA A 53 -1.03 -4.88 1.93
CA ALA A 53 -0.98 -5.87 0.86
C ALA A 53 -0.22 -5.35 -0.38
N ASN A 54 -0.46 -4.08 -0.76
CA ASN A 54 0.25 -3.42 -1.85
C ASN A 54 1.75 -3.26 -1.55
N GLU A 55 2.12 -2.94 -0.31
CA GLU A 55 3.53 -2.86 0.10
C GLU A 55 4.21 -4.24 0.02
N LEU A 56 3.54 -5.30 0.45
CA LEU A 56 4.06 -6.67 0.32
C LEU A 56 4.22 -7.08 -1.15
N LEU A 57 3.24 -6.77 -2.01
CA LEU A 57 3.33 -7.03 -3.44
C LEU A 57 4.46 -6.23 -4.11
N ALA A 58 4.67 -4.97 -3.72
CA ALA A 58 5.77 -4.16 -4.21
C ALA A 58 7.13 -4.75 -3.85
N LYS A 59 7.29 -5.23 -2.60
CA LYS A 59 8.51 -5.94 -2.14
C LYS A 59 8.75 -7.25 -2.90
N GLN A 60 7.69 -7.97 -3.28
CA GLN A 60 7.83 -9.17 -4.12
C GLN A 60 8.16 -8.86 -5.59
N LYS A 61 7.75 -7.68 -6.08
CA LYS A 61 8.02 -7.20 -7.43
C LYS A 61 9.36 -6.47 -7.57
N GLU A 62 10.10 -6.21 -6.49
CA GLU A 62 11.50 -5.81 -6.62
C GLU A 62 12.20 -6.86 -7.48
N PRO A 63 12.73 -6.47 -8.66
CA PRO A 63 13.38 -7.41 -9.53
C PRO A 63 14.57 -7.98 -8.75
N LYS A 64 14.60 -9.30 -8.57
CA LYS A 64 15.87 -10.00 -8.36
C LYS A 64 16.78 -9.47 -9.46
N GLU A 65 17.77 -8.65 -9.11
CA GLU A 65 18.78 -8.18 -10.04
C GLU A 65 19.22 -9.37 -10.90
N PRO A 66 19.20 -9.27 -12.23
CA PRO A 66 19.85 -10.29 -13.04
C PRO A 66 21.33 -10.22 -12.67
N LYS A 67 21.81 -11.23 -11.91
CA LYS A 67 23.23 -11.39 -11.58
C LYS A 67 24.03 -11.18 -12.86
N LYS A 68 24.66 -10.01 -12.99
CA LYS A 68 25.37 -9.58 -14.18
C LYS A 68 26.68 -10.36 -14.25
N LYS A 69 26.65 -11.43 -15.05
CA LYS A 69 27.72 -12.11 -15.81
C LYS A 69 29.09 -12.31 -15.12
N SER A 70 29.48 -13.58 -15.02
CA SER A 70 30.87 -13.97 -15.28
C SER A 70 30.88 -15.00 -16.41
N ASN A 71 30.69 -14.53 -17.65
CA ASN A 71 31.13 -15.31 -18.81
C ASN A 71 32.62 -14.98 -19.01
N ILE A 72 33.48 -15.68 -18.28
CA ILE A 72 34.90 -15.73 -18.63
C ILE A 72 35.04 -16.73 -19.78
N VAL A 73 35.60 -16.21 -20.87
CA VAL A 73 35.83 -16.83 -22.18
C VAL A 73 36.54 -18.19 -22.04
N PRO A 74 36.20 -19.22 -22.85
CA PRO A 74 37.00 -20.44 -22.93
C PRO A 74 38.35 -20.09 -23.57
N ILE A 75 39.43 -20.15 -22.79
CA ILE A 75 40.80 -20.08 -23.33
C ILE A 75 41.02 -21.39 -24.08
N LYS A 76 40.99 -21.34 -25.42
CA LYS A 76 41.47 -22.43 -26.27
C LYS A 76 42.94 -22.68 -25.97
N GLN A 77 43.25 -23.95 -25.68
CA GLN A 77 44.59 -24.50 -25.55
C GLN A 77 45.43 -24.20 -26.80
N PRO A 78 46.72 -23.85 -26.65
CA PRO A 78 47.67 -24.03 -27.74
C PRO A 78 48.16 -25.47 -27.74
N GLU A 79 47.71 -26.25 -28.74
CA GLU A 79 48.46 -27.42 -29.20
C GLU A 79 49.81 -26.93 -29.75
N LYS A 80 50.92 -27.42 -29.20
CA LYS A 80 52.21 -27.38 -29.90
C LYS A 80 52.87 -28.76 -29.88
N LYS A 81 53.23 -29.13 -31.10
CA LYS A 81 53.95 -30.30 -31.60
C LYS A 81 55.23 -30.61 -30.84
#